data_AF-G4Q6Q8-F1
#
_entry.id   AF-G4Q6Q8-F1
#
_cell.length_a   1.000
_cell.length_b   1.000
_cell.length_c   1.000
_cell.angle_alpha   90.00
_cell.angle_beta   90.00
_cell.angle_gamma   90.00
#
_symmetry.space_group_name_H-M   'P 1'
#
loop_
_entity.id
_entity.type
_entity.pdbx_description
1 polymer ?
#
loop_
_entity_poly.entity_id
_entity_poly.type
_entity_poly.pdbx_seq_one_letter_code
_entity_poly.pdbx_strand_id
1 'polypeptide(L)' 'MLISRILLSKKDLIFHPFRNDKSLKIAAKDLISRFWPTMGHIPRIIDASIIDAKEESL' A
#
# COMPACT_ATOMS: atom_id res chain seq x y z
N MET A 1 -3.34 -8.66 -3.80
CA MET A 1 -2.68 -7.61 -3.00
C MET A 1 -3.68 -6.50 -2.68
N LEU A 2 -3.79 -6.13 -1.41
CA LEU A 2 -4.70 -5.09 -0.92
C LEU A 2 -3.89 -3.84 -0.56
N ILE A 3 -4.40 -2.66 -0.92
CA ILE A 3 -3.80 -1.37 -0.55
C ILE A 3 -4.85 -0.52 0.15
N SER A 4 -4.53 -0.01 1.33
CA SER A 4 -5.41 0.91 2.06
C SER A 4 -5.58 2.24 1.31
N ARG A 5 -6.83 2.70 1.16
CA ARG A 5 -7.17 4.01 0.60
C ARG A 5 -6.50 5.15 1.37
N ILE A 6 -6.35 5.02 2.69
CA ILE A 6 -5.68 6.02 3.53
C ILE A 6 -4.20 6.16 3.13
N LEU A 7 -3.55 5.05 2.81
CA LEU A 7 -2.15 5.06 2.34
C LEU A 7 -2.02 5.88 1.05
N LEU A 8 -3.01 5.79 0.17
CA LEU A 8 -3.03 6.50 -1.12
C LEU A 8 -3.35 8.00 -1.02
N SER A 9 -3.81 8.48 0.14
CA SER A 9 -4.00 9.92 0.39
C SER A 9 -2.68 10.66 0.60
N LYS A 10 -1.59 9.94 0.85
CA LYS A 10 -0.25 10.52 1.03
C LYS A 10 0.33 10.90 -0.33
N LYS A 11 1.11 11.99 -0.37
CA LYS A 11 1.84 12.40 -1.59
C LYS A 11 2.89 11.36 -1.95
N ASP A 12 3.66 10.94 -0.95
CA ASP A 12 4.78 10.02 -1.07
C ASP A 12 4.66 8.91 -0.02
N LEU A 13 5.18 7.74 -0.36
CA LEU A 13 5.27 6.56 0.47
C LEU A 13 6.73 6.17 0.64
N ILE A 14 7.05 5.67 1.82
CA ILE A 14 8.36 5.11 2.13
C ILE A 14 8.18 3.61 2.33
N PHE A 15 9.01 2.81 1.67
CA PHE A 15 9.02 1.36 1.83
C PHE A 15 10.45 0.83 1.85
N HIS A 16 10.60 -0.38 2.40
CA HIS A 16 11.86 -1.08 2.51
C HIS A 16 11.96 -2.11 1.38
N PRO A 17 12.82 -1.92 0.35
CA PRO A 17 12.96 -2.88 -0.73
C PRO A 17 13.74 -4.10 -0.23
N PHE A 18 13.05 -5.23 -0.03
CA PHE A 18 13.62 -6.54 0.35
C PHE A 18 14.26 -6.63 1.75
N ARG A 19 14.92 -5.56 2.23
CA ARG A 19 15.58 -5.47 3.54
C ARG A 19 15.26 -4.12 4.19
N ASN A 20 15.29 -4.11 5.52
CA ASN A 20 14.97 -2.95 6.35
C ASN A 20 16.16 -1.98 6.55
N ASP A 21 17.30 -2.26 5.94
CA ASP A 21 18.51 -1.42 6.01
C ASP A 21 18.44 -0.21 5.07
N LYS A 22 17.53 -0.24 4.09
CA LYS A 22 17.32 0.85 3.14
C LYS A 22 15.84 1.22 3.06
N SER A 23 15.60 2.49 2.79
CA SER A 23 14.26 3.05 2.58
C SER A 23 14.23 3.70 1.21
N LEU A 24 13.20 3.40 0.42
CA LEU A 24 12.93 4.05 -0.85
C LEU A 24 11.66 4.87 -0.74
N LYS A 25 11.69 6.03 -1.40
CA LYS A 25 10.55 6.93 -1.52
C LYS A 25 9.92 6.79 -2.90
N ILE A 26 8.61 6.63 -2.96
CA ILE A 26 7.82 6.55 -4.19
C ILE A 26 6.57 7.43 -4.07
N ALA A 27 6.14 8.09 -5.14
CA ALA A 27 4.86 8.77 -5.13
C ALA A 27 3.72 7.75 -4.96
N ALA A 28 2.72 8.02 -4.11
CA ALA A 28 1.66 7.05 -3.84
C ALA A 28 0.90 6.64 -5.11
N LYS A 29 0.72 7.57 -6.05
CA LYS A 29 0.11 7.31 -7.36
C LYS A 29 0.92 6.32 -8.21
N ASP A 30 2.26 6.33 -8.10
CA ASP A 30 3.15 5.50 -8.91
C ASP A 30 3.18 4.07 -8.36
N LEU A 31 2.90 3.88 -7.07
CA LEU A 31 2.70 2.57 -6.49
C LEU A 31 1.57 1.81 -7.20
N ILE A 32 0.42 2.46 -7.41
CA ILE A 32 -0.76 1.85 -8.06
C ILE A 32 -0.59 1.77 -9.58
N SER A 33 -0.19 2.88 -10.21
CA SER A 33 -0.23 3.01 -11.66
C SER A 33 0.96 2.40 -12.38
N ARG A 34 2.07 2.14 -11.67
CA ARG A 34 3.32 1.66 -12.27
C ARG A 34 3.89 0.45 -11.56
N PHE A 35 4.21 0.56 -10.27
CA PHE A 35 4.98 -0.45 -9.56
C PHE A 35 4.29 -1.83 -9.60
N TRP A 36 3.05 -1.92 -9.10
CA TRP A 36 2.33 -3.19 -9.07
C TRP A 36 1.94 -3.73 -10.46
N PRO A 37 1.44 -2.89 -11.40
CA PRO A 37 1.21 -3.34 -12.77
C PRO A 37 2.46 -3.88 -13.46
N THR A 38 3.63 -3.27 -13.24
CA THR A 38 4.91 -3.75 -13.80
C THR A 38 5.30 -5.12 -13.25
N MET A 39 4.91 -5.42 -12.01
CA MET A 39 5.09 -6.72 -11.37
C MET A 39 3.99 -7.73 -11.73
N GLY A 40 3.06 -7.39 -12.64
CA GLY A 40 1.95 -8.27 -13.02
C GLY A 40 0.83 -8.35 -11.98
N HIS A 41 0.77 -7.41 -11.04
CA HIS A 41 -0.23 -7.37 -9.99
C HIS A 41 -1.24 -6.24 -10.19
N ILE A 42 -2.53 -6.56 -10.01
CA ILE A 42 -3.62 -5.58 -9.99
C ILE A 42 -3.96 -5.27 -8.52
N PRO A 43 -3.58 -4.09 -7.98
CA PRO A 43 -3.94 -3.70 -6.63
C PRO A 43 -5.45 -3.56 -6.46
N ARG A 44 -6.00 -4.15 -5.40
CA ARG A 44 -7.36 -3.82 -4.93
C ARG A 44 -7.26 -2.78 -3.81
N ILE A 45 -7.95 -1.67 -4.00
CA ILE A 45 -8.00 -0.57 -3.02
C ILE A 45 -9.11 -0.87 -2.02
N ILE A 46 -8.77 -0.88 -0.74
CA ILE A 46 -9.69 -1.17 0.37
C ILE A 46 -9.76 0.01 1.34
N ASP A 47 -10.87 0.13 2.04
CA ASP A 47 -10.93 0.98 3.23
C ASP A 47 -10.51 0.14 4.45
N ALA A 48 -9.28 0.35 4.91
CA ALA A 48 -8.72 -0.44 6.02
C ALA A 48 -9.33 -0.06 7.38
N SER A 49 -10.04 1.07 7.49
CA SER A 49 -10.76 1.44 8.72
C SER A 49 -11.87 0.43 9.07
N ILE A 50 -12.30 -0.38 8.11
CA ILE A 50 -13.33 -1.41 8.27
C ILE A 50 -12.73 -2.75 8.78
N ILE A 51 -11.41 -2.94 8.68
CA ILE A 51 -10.76 -4.21 9.02
C ILE A 51 -10.55 -4.36 10.53
N ASP A 52 -10.12 -3.31 11.23
CA ASP A 52 -9.95 -3.34 12.70
C ASP A 52 -11.29 -3.63 13.41
N ALA A 53 -12.42 -3.17 12.86
CA ALA A 53 -13.74 -3.38 13.45
C ALA A 53 -14.22 -4.85 13.45
N LYS A 54 -13.52 -5.77 12.77
CA LYS A 54 -13.86 -7.21 12.72
C LYS A 54 -12.95 -8.08 13.58
N GLU A 55 -11.78 -7.60 14.01
CA GLU A 55 -10.88 -8.37 14.88
C GLU A 55 -11.14 -8.16 16.38
N GLU A 56 -11.81 -7.08 16.80
CA GLU A 56 -12.20 -6.85 18.21
C GLU A 56 -13.40 -7.71 18.70
N SER A 57 -13.86 -8.69 17.91
CA SER A 57 -15.02 -9.54 18.27
C SER A 57 -14.71 -11.05 18.24
N LEU A 58 -13.47 -11.47 18.50
CA LEU A 58 -13.09 -12.87 18.71
C LEU A 58 -12.58 -13.13 20.13
#